data_AF-A0A653UZC0-F1
#
_entry.id   AF-A0A653UZC0-F1
#
_cell.length_a   1.000
_cell.length_b   1.000
_cell.length_c   1.000
_cell.angle_alpha   90.00
_cell.angle_beta   90.00
_cell.angle_gamma   90.00
#
_symmetry.space_group_name_H-M   'P 1'
#
loop_
_entity.id
_entity.type
_entity.pdbx_description
1 polymer ?
#
loop_
_entity_poly.entity_id
_entity_poly.type
_entity_poly.pdbx_seq_one_letter_code
_entity_poly.pdbx_strand_id
1 'polypeptide(L)'
;MNLHLIDYFVALIDYLFYISNQTKTLTMNALQKSNLIIKNLRCKVFGHKLITTKDITPYIKEYKCKCCGLELTNNYRGVKSILTPELKDVNITVMDFYHRRHQRQTA
;
A
#
# COMPACT_ATOMS: atom_id res chain seq x y z
N MET A 1 -27.47 -21.06 44.80
CA MET A 1 -26.74 -20.93 43.51
C MET A 1 -25.67 -19.87 43.73
N ASN A 2 -24.39 -20.24 43.67
CA ASN A 2 -23.28 -19.37 44.09
C ASN A 2 -23.01 -18.29 43.03
N LEU A 3 -23.34 -17.04 43.31
CA LEU A 3 -23.20 -15.91 42.38
C LEU A 3 -21.74 -15.75 41.90
N HIS A 4 -20.77 -15.93 42.80
CA HIS A 4 -19.34 -15.91 42.50
C HIS A 4 -18.89 -16.98 41.48
N LEU A 5 -19.58 -18.11 41.43
CA LEU A 5 -19.27 -19.18 40.47
C LEU A 5 -19.70 -18.79 39.05
N ILE A 6 -20.79 -18.01 38.93
CA ILE A 6 -21.29 -17.50 37.65
C ILE A 6 -20.35 -16.42 37.12
N ASP A 7 -19.92 -15.48 37.97
CA ASP A 7 -18.99 -14.41 37.58
C ASP A 7 -17.64 -14.96 37.07
N TYR A 8 -17.13 -16.01 37.74
CA TYR A 8 -15.92 -16.70 37.29
C TYR A 8 -16.11 -17.39 35.93
N PHE A 9 -17.27 -18.01 35.70
CA PHE A 9 -17.60 -18.66 34.44
C PHE A 9 -17.69 -17.67 33.28
N VAL A 10 -18.34 -16.52 33.50
CA VAL A 10 -18.46 -15.45 32.49
C VAL A 10 -17.07 -14.90 32.15
N ALA A 11 -16.24 -14.61 33.15
CA ALA A 11 -14.87 -14.13 32.95
C ALA A 11 -14.00 -15.15 32.19
N LEU A 12 -14.16 -16.44 32.47
CA LEU A 12 -13.46 -17.51 31.75
C LEU A 12 -13.91 -17.58 30.28
N ILE A 13 -15.21 -17.49 30.01
CA ILE A 13 -15.75 -17.47 28.64
C ILE A 13 -15.23 -16.27 27.86
N ASP A 14 -15.24 -15.08 28.45
CA ASP A 14 -14.72 -13.85 27.84
C ASP A 14 -13.22 -13.97 27.52
N TYR A 15 -12.45 -14.55 28.45
CA TYR A 15 -11.02 -14.81 28.25
C TYR A 15 -10.76 -15.80 27.10
N LEU A 16 -11.51 -16.91 27.04
CA LEU A 16 -11.41 -17.87 25.95
C LEU A 16 -11.80 -17.26 24.60
N PHE A 17 -12.83 -16.43 24.56
CA PHE A 17 -13.25 -15.71 23.37
C PHE A 17 -12.17 -14.73 22.89
N TYR A 18 -11.55 -13.98 23.82
CA TYR A 18 -10.43 -13.08 23.52
C TYR A 18 -9.24 -13.82 22.89
N ILE A 19 -8.80 -14.95 23.47
CA ILE A 19 -7.69 -15.76 22.92
C ILE A 19 -8.03 -16.32 21.54
N SER A 20 -9.25 -16.82 21.34
CA SER A 20 -9.73 -17.28 20.03
C SER A 20 -9.66 -16.17 18.97
N ASN A 21 -10.06 -14.94 19.30
CA ASN A 21 -9.99 -13.83 18.36
C ASN A 21 -8.55 -13.39 18.05
N GLN A 22 -7.65 -13.43 19.03
CA GLN A 22 -6.23 -13.10 18.83
C GLN A 22 -5.54 -14.10 17.88
N THR A 23 -5.84 -15.40 17.98
CA THR A 23 -5.25 -16.39 17.06
C THR A 23 -5.74 -16.24 15.61
N LYS A 24 -7.00 -15.85 15.40
CA LYS A 24 -7.55 -15.55 14.06
C LYS A 24 -6.85 -14.35 13.40
N THR A 25 -6.55 -13.30 14.16
CA THR A 25 -5.87 -12.11 13.58
C THR A 25 -4.42 -12.41 13.19
N LEU A 26 -3.70 -13.18 14.02
CA LEU A 26 -2.32 -13.61 13.74
C LEU A 26 -2.22 -14.47 12.47
N THR A 27 -3.14 -15.43 12.30
CA THR A 27 -3.17 -16.32 11.13
C THR A 27 -3.49 -15.55 9.83
N MET A 28 -4.43 -14.60 9.87
CA MET A 28 -4.76 -13.75 8.73
C MET A 28 -3.57 -12.87 8.30
N ASN A 29 -2.83 -12.29 9.26
CA ASN A 29 -1.64 -11.49 8.98
C ASN A 29 -0.50 -12.33 8.36
N ALA A 30 -0.32 -13.57 8.84
CA ALA A 30 0.67 -14.49 8.29
C ALA A 30 0.34 -14.90 6.84
N LEU A 31 -0.93 -15.19 6.54
CA LEU A 31 -1.40 -15.50 5.19
C LEU A 31 -1.29 -14.30 4.24
N GLN A 32 -1.54 -13.08 4.73
CA GLN A 32 -1.35 -11.86 3.93
C GLN A 32 0.13 -11.63 3.61
N LYS A 33 1.03 -11.87 4.57
CA LYS A 33 2.48 -11.74 4.38
C LYS A 33 3.03 -12.76 3.36
N SER A 34 2.61 -14.02 3.44
CA SER A 34 3.03 -15.06 2.48
C SER A 34 2.55 -14.74 1.05
N ASN A 35 1.31 -14.29 0.90
CA ASN A 35 0.78 -13.84 -0.38
C ASN A 35 1.56 -12.67 -1.00
N LEU A 36 2.02 -11.71 -0.17
CA LEU A 36 2.85 -10.60 -0.65
C LEU A 36 4.22 -11.10 -1.14
N ILE A 37 4.84 -12.05 -0.44
CA ILE A 37 6.11 -12.66 -0.83
C ILE A 37 5.98 -13.38 -2.18
N ILE A 38 4.92 -14.17 -2.37
CA ILE A 38 4.64 -14.89 -3.63
C ILE A 38 4.44 -13.90 -4.78
N LYS A 39 3.66 -12.83 -4.56
CA LYS A 39 3.42 -11.77 -5.55
C LYS A 39 4.72 -11.09 -5.98
N ASN A 40 5.62 -10.81 -5.03
CA ASN A 40 6.93 -10.21 -5.31
C ASN A 40 7.82 -11.14 -6.13
N LEU A 41 7.88 -12.42 -5.74
CA LEU A 41 8.67 -13.42 -6.45
C LEU A 41 8.19 -13.60 -7.90
N ARG A 42 6.87 -13.66 -8.11
CA ARG A 42 6.28 -13.73 -9.45
C ARG A 42 6.70 -12.54 -10.31
N CYS A 43 6.71 -11.32 -9.77
CA CYS A 43 7.12 -10.14 -10.54
C CYS A 43 8.62 -10.14 -10.87
N LYS A 44 9.46 -10.72 -10.01
CA LYS A 44 10.90 -10.88 -10.30
C LYS A 44 11.15 -11.84 -11.48
N VAL A 45 10.32 -12.87 -11.63
CA VAL A 45 10.46 -13.87 -12.71
C VAL A 45 9.79 -13.41 -14.00
N PHE A 46 8.55 -12.89 -13.94
CA PHE A 46 7.76 -12.56 -15.12
C PHE A 46 7.75 -11.07 -15.49
N GLY A 47 8.41 -10.22 -14.69
CA GLY A 47 8.40 -8.77 -14.87
C GLY A 47 7.20 -8.07 -14.20
N HIS A 48 7.28 -6.74 -14.15
CA HIS A 48 6.28 -5.89 -13.51
C HIS A 48 5.19 -5.46 -14.50
N LYS A 49 3.92 -5.72 -14.16
CA LYS A 49 2.76 -5.18 -14.88
C LYS A 49 2.38 -3.80 -14.36
N LEU A 50 3.07 -2.78 -14.86
CA LEU A 50 2.90 -1.39 -14.47
C LEU A 50 1.61 -0.80 -15.07
N ILE A 51 0.88 -0.05 -14.25
CA ILE A 51 -0.18 0.87 -14.67
C ILE A 51 0.16 2.28 -14.22
N THR A 52 -0.20 3.28 -15.02
CA THR A 52 -0.09 4.67 -14.61
C THR A 52 -1.09 4.95 -13.48
N THR A 53 -0.62 5.51 -12.37
CA THR A 53 -1.46 5.93 -11.23
C THR A 53 -1.70 7.42 -11.22
N LYS A 54 -0.74 8.22 -11.70
CA LYS A 54 -0.84 9.67 -11.73
C LYS A 54 0.00 10.25 -12.86
N ASP A 55 -0.57 11.15 -13.63
CA ASP A 55 0.18 11.97 -14.58
C ASP A 55 0.62 13.26 -13.85
N ILE A 56 1.93 13.42 -13.61
CA ILE A 56 2.50 14.59 -12.93
C ILE A 56 2.65 15.75 -13.92
N THR A 57 3.19 15.42 -15.10
CA THR A 57 3.22 16.27 -16.29
C THR A 57 3.02 15.35 -17.51
N PRO A 58 2.94 15.87 -18.75
CA PRO A 58 2.92 15.01 -19.93
C PRO A 58 4.12 14.05 -20.02
N TYR A 59 5.24 14.41 -19.39
CA TYR A 59 6.51 13.67 -19.47
C TYR A 59 6.83 12.87 -18.20
N ILE A 60 6.30 13.25 -17.04
CA ILE A 60 6.57 12.61 -15.74
C ILE A 60 5.29 11.96 -15.23
N LYS A 61 5.37 10.69 -14.88
CA LYS A 61 4.23 9.89 -14.43
C LYS A 61 4.62 8.97 -13.29
N GLU A 62 3.66 8.69 -12.44
CA GLU A 62 3.73 7.67 -11.40
C GLU A 62 3.05 6.39 -11.89
N TYR A 63 3.61 5.26 -11.49
CA TYR A 63 3.15 3.93 -11.88
C TYR A 63 3.04 3.03 -10.66
N LYS A 64 2.17 2.02 -10.77
CA LYS A 64 2.03 0.95 -9.79
C LYS A 64 1.96 -0.40 -10.47
N CYS A 65 2.69 -1.38 -9.95
CA CYS A 65 2.57 -2.75 -10.39
C CYS A 65 1.25 -3.35 -9.88
N LYS A 66 0.37 -3.82 -10.79
CA LYS A 66 -0.88 -4.52 -10.43
C LYS A 66 -0.65 -5.80 -9.61
N CYS A 67 0.55 -6.39 -9.73
CA CYS A 67 0.85 -7.69 -9.16
C CYS A 67 1.45 -7.61 -7.76
N CYS A 68 2.49 -6.79 -7.56
CA CYS A 68 3.21 -6.66 -6.29
C CYS A 68 2.99 -5.33 -5.58
N GLY A 69 2.33 -4.36 -6.21
CA GLY A 69 2.12 -3.03 -5.64
C GLY A 69 3.34 -2.11 -5.67
N LEU A 70 4.47 -2.53 -6.26
CA LEU A 70 5.66 -1.68 -6.43
C LEU A 70 5.28 -0.37 -7.11
N GLU A 71 5.64 0.75 -6.50
CA GLU A 71 5.42 2.10 -7.03
C GLU A 71 6.69 2.62 -7.68
N LEU A 72 6.55 3.20 -8.88
CA LEU A 72 7.63 3.74 -9.69
C LEU A 72 7.26 5.14 -10.18
N THR A 73 8.25 5.95 -10.50
CA THR A 73 8.08 7.22 -11.23
C THR A 73 9.07 7.26 -12.37
N ASN A 74 8.80 8.02 -13.42
CA ASN A 74 9.78 8.27 -14.47
C ASN A 74 10.31 9.70 -14.44
N ASN A 75 11.59 9.86 -14.77
CA ASN A 75 12.20 11.18 -14.91
C ASN A 75 11.91 11.79 -16.30
N TYR A 76 12.44 13.00 -16.55
CA TYR A 76 12.30 13.72 -17.81
C TYR A 76 12.88 12.97 -19.03
N ARG A 77 13.75 11.97 -18.83
CA ARG A 77 14.29 11.10 -19.89
C ARG A 77 13.48 9.81 -20.08
N GLY A 78 12.38 9.64 -19.34
CA GLY A 78 11.54 8.43 -19.39
C GLY A 78 12.08 7.23 -18.60
N VAL A 79 13.22 7.39 -17.92
CA VAL A 79 13.83 6.33 -17.08
C VAL A 79 13.01 6.18 -15.81
N LYS A 80 12.67 4.93 -15.47
CA LYS A 80 11.83 4.60 -14.31
C LYS A 80 12.69 4.27 -13.08
N SER A 81 12.33 4.84 -11.94
CA SER A 81 12.93 4.59 -10.63
C SER A 81 11.85 4.32 -9.59
N ILE A 82 12.23 3.79 -8.43
CA ILE A 82 11.32 3.58 -7.29
C ILE A 82 10.71 4.92 -6.88
N LEU A 83 9.39 4.95 -6.68
CA LEU A 83 8.70 6.11 -6.13
C LEU A 83 8.86 6.10 -4.60
N THR A 84 9.89 6.79 -4.12
CA THR A 84 10.10 7.00 -2.68
C THR A 84 9.16 8.12 -2.17
N PRO A 85 8.95 8.24 -0.85
CA PRO A 85 8.19 9.34 -0.28
C PRO A 85 8.73 10.71 -0.70
N GLU A 86 10.05 10.87 -0.71
CA GLU A 86 10.71 12.12 -1.09
C GLU A 86 10.46 12.45 -2.57
N LEU A 87 10.53 11.44 -3.45
CA LEU A 87 10.20 11.63 -4.86
C LEU A 87 8.72 11.94 -5.08
N LYS A 88 7.83 11.45 -4.21
CA LYS A 88 6.41 11.77 -4.25
C LYS A 88 6.16 13.24 -3.89
N ASP A 89 6.84 13.76 -2.89
CA ASP A 89 6.78 15.17 -2.50
C ASP A 89 7.34 16.09 -3.60
N VAL A 90 8.46 15.69 -4.21
CA VAL A 90 9.02 16.37 -5.38
C VAL A 90 8.02 16.37 -6.54
N ASN A 91 7.41 15.23 -6.87
CA ASN A 91 6.42 15.11 -7.93
C ASN A 91 5.21 16.02 -7.70
N ILE A 92 4.71 16.12 -6.47
CA ILE A 92 3.61 17.04 -6.12
C ILE A 92 4.02 18.49 -6.41
N THR A 93 5.22 18.88 -5.97
CA THR A 93 5.74 20.24 -6.18
C THR A 93 5.89 20.57 -7.67
N VAL A 94 6.40 19.61 -8.46
CA VAL A 94 6.56 19.75 -9.91
C VAL A 94 5.22 19.87 -10.62
N MET A 95 4.23 19.05 -10.24
CA MET A 95 2.87 19.10 -10.76
C MET A 95 2.24 20.48 -10.54
N ASP A 96 2.33 20.99 -9.31
CA ASP A 96 1.77 22.29 -8.94
C ASP A 96 2.45 23.44 -9.70
N PHE A 97 3.77 23.40 -9.82
CA PHE A 97 4.51 24.38 -10.62
C PHE A 97 4.12 24.33 -12.10
N TYR A 98 4.01 23.12 -12.67
CA TYR A 98 3.59 22.92 -14.04
C TYR A 98 2.20 23.51 -14.28
N HIS A 99 1.21 23.18 -13.44
CA HIS A 99 -0.14 23.71 -13.57
C HIS A 99 -0.20 25.24 -13.48
N ARG A 100 0.45 25.85 -12.48
CA ARG A 100 0.48 27.31 -12.34
C ARG A 100 1.09 27.99 -13.57
N ARG A 101 2.14 27.41 -14.14
CA ARG A 101 2.81 27.98 -15.31
C ARG A 101 1.95 27.88 -16.58
N HIS A 102 1.28 26.75 -16.79
CA HIS A 102 0.48 26.53 -18.00
C HIS A 102 -0.88 27.26 -17.94
N GLN A 103 -1.49 27.39 -16.76
CA GLN A 103 -2.70 28.20 -16.59
C GLN A 103 -2.47 29.69 -16.93
N ARG A 104 -1.27 30.21 -16.67
CA ARG A 104 -0.87 31.58 -17.03
C ARG A 104 -0.59 31.78 -18.52
N GLN A 105 -0.36 30.70 -19.27
CA GLN A 105 -0.09 30.78 -20.72
C GLN A 105 -1.37 30.71 -21.55
N THR A 106 -2.45 30.19 -20.96
CA THR A 106 -3.77 30.06 -21.61
C THR A 106 -4.73 31.19 -21.28
N ALA A 107 -4.30 32.17 -20.46
CA ALA A 107 -5.03 33.38 -20.09
C ALA A 107 -4.45 34.58 -20.84
#